data_AF-A0A7S0BMY9-F1
#
_entry.id   AF-A0A7S0BMY9-F1
#
_cell.length_a   1.000
_cell.length_b   1.000
_cell.length_c   1.000
_cell.angle_alpha   90.00
_cell.angle_beta   90.00
_cell.angle_gamma   90.00
#
_symmetry.space_group_name_H-M   'P 1'
#
loop_
_entity.id
_entity.type
_entity.pdbx_description
1 polymer ?
#
loop_
_entity_poly.entity_id
_entity_poly.type
_entity_poly.pdbx_seq_one_letter_code
_entity_poly.pdbx_strand_id
1 'polypeptide(L)'
;RTGLITTILMMFTIMYAPAYSTAVIPICSTLICCYLLFREKPRIATIADLSTTLAGLFYAALLPSFYVRLHMLDYLSSTRLGLWFDAHGVHSFLGSVPTSGALTIFMTFVVGGASDLIHRLTVSLLPEFRRKAAVGYAIWSICNMVLNTATAYFLSWSNWRFYGVMYGILFSLCGLIGRLAAPMFERAEEDGEEIVSYRNIFKRTNSYMFLAPLAYYFVVLTQS
;
A
#
# COMPACT_ATOMS: atom_id res chain seq x y z
N ARG A 1 8.78 -10.65 20.43
CA ARG A 1 9.12 -11.98 19.87
C ARG A 1 7.86 -12.72 19.43
N THR A 2 6.89 -12.96 20.31
CA THR A 2 5.60 -13.59 19.93
C THR A 2 4.79 -12.82 18.90
N GLY A 3 4.70 -11.48 19.03
CA GLY A 3 4.03 -10.63 18.02
C GLY A 3 4.61 -10.77 16.60
N LEU A 4 5.93 -10.92 16.49
CA LEU A 4 6.62 -11.10 15.20
C LEU A 4 6.40 -12.51 14.65
N ILE A 5 6.39 -13.53 15.51
CA ILE A 5 6.06 -14.91 15.12
C ILE A 5 4.61 -14.98 14.63
N THR A 6 3.67 -14.32 15.30
CA THR A 6 2.26 -14.29 14.89
C THR A 6 2.04 -13.54 13.57
N THR A 7 2.76 -12.44 13.31
CA THR A 7 2.65 -11.75 12.01
C THR A 7 3.27 -12.56 10.87
N ILE A 8 4.39 -13.24 11.10
CA ILE A 8 4.99 -14.15 10.11
C ILE A 8 4.07 -15.33 9.81
N LEU A 9 3.54 -16.00 10.84
CA LEU A 9 2.59 -17.11 10.67
C LEU A 9 1.35 -16.65 9.91
N MET A 10 0.83 -15.46 10.22
CA MET A 10 -0.27 -14.85 9.49
C MET A 10 0.09 -14.63 8.01
N MET A 11 1.24 -14.05 7.70
CA MET A 11 1.68 -13.89 6.30
C MET A 11 1.80 -15.22 5.56
N PHE A 12 2.34 -16.25 6.23
CA PHE A 12 2.43 -17.60 5.68
C PHE A 12 1.05 -18.18 5.36
N THR A 13 0.11 -18.13 6.32
CA THR A 13 -1.26 -18.64 6.07
C THR A 13 -1.97 -17.92 4.93
N ILE A 14 -1.76 -16.61 4.79
CA ILE A 14 -2.33 -15.80 3.71
C ILE A 14 -1.74 -16.18 2.35
N MET A 15 -0.46 -16.54 2.30
CA MET A 15 0.21 -16.97 1.07
C MET A 15 -0.34 -18.30 0.56
N TYR A 16 -0.57 -19.27 1.46
CA TYR A 16 -1.05 -20.60 1.09
C TYR A 16 -2.57 -20.68 0.90
N ALA A 17 -3.35 -19.89 1.65
CA ALA A 17 -4.81 -19.92 1.59
C ALA A 17 -5.39 -18.51 1.74
N PRO A 18 -5.35 -17.68 0.68
CA PRO A 18 -5.88 -16.31 0.71
C PRO A 18 -7.39 -16.27 1.01
N ALA A 19 -8.09 -17.39 0.78
CA ALA A 19 -9.44 -17.73 1.27
C ALA A 19 -9.77 -17.23 2.69
N TYR A 20 -8.92 -17.62 3.63
CA TYR A 20 -9.17 -17.51 5.07
C TYR A 20 -8.57 -16.26 5.69
N SER A 21 -7.92 -15.45 4.88
CA SER A 21 -7.17 -14.27 5.32
C SER A 21 -8.00 -13.24 6.11
N THR A 22 -9.30 -13.10 5.84
CA THR A 22 -10.22 -12.25 6.63
C THR A 22 -10.54 -12.84 8.00
N ALA A 23 -10.53 -14.17 8.14
CA ALA A 23 -10.76 -14.87 9.39
C ALA A 23 -9.49 -14.99 10.26
N VAL A 24 -8.31 -15.07 9.64
CA VAL A 24 -7.03 -15.18 10.35
C VAL A 24 -6.69 -13.90 11.12
N ILE A 25 -7.08 -12.71 10.62
CA ILE A 25 -6.81 -11.42 11.29
C ILE A 25 -7.40 -11.33 12.70
N PRO A 26 -8.72 -11.54 12.92
CA PRO A 26 -9.29 -11.48 14.27
C PRO A 26 -8.75 -12.58 15.18
N ILE A 27 -8.43 -13.76 14.63
CA ILE A 27 -7.82 -14.87 15.40
C ILE A 27 -6.42 -14.47 15.88
N CYS A 28 -5.55 -13.95 14.99
CA CYS A 28 -4.22 -13.49 15.37
C CYS A 28 -4.28 -12.30 16.34
N SER A 29 -5.20 -11.37 16.14
CA SER A 29 -5.42 -10.23 17.05
C SER A 29 -5.81 -10.69 18.45
N THR A 30 -6.80 -11.60 18.56
CA THR A 30 -7.24 -12.15 19.85
C THR A 30 -6.17 -12.99 20.53
N LEU A 31 -5.38 -13.76 19.79
CA LEU A 31 -4.24 -14.52 20.33
C LEU A 31 -3.14 -13.59 20.86
N ILE A 32 -2.84 -12.49 20.18
CA ILE A 32 -1.88 -11.49 20.68
C ILE A 32 -2.42 -10.80 21.93
N CYS A 33 -3.70 -10.42 21.95
CA CYS A 33 -4.34 -9.84 23.13
C CYS A 33 -4.32 -10.82 24.32
N CYS A 34 -4.68 -12.08 24.11
CA CYS A 34 -4.62 -13.11 25.15
C CYS A 34 -3.19 -13.30 25.65
N TYR A 35 -2.21 -13.40 24.75
CA TYR A 35 -0.80 -13.55 25.12
C TYR A 35 -0.29 -12.35 25.96
N LEU A 36 -0.70 -11.12 25.63
CA LEU A 36 -0.32 -9.93 26.39
C LEU A 36 -0.99 -9.89 27.76
N LEU A 37 -2.25 -10.36 27.88
CA LEU A 37 -2.99 -10.43 29.14
C LEU A 37 -2.46 -11.53 30.09
N PHE A 38 -2.10 -12.70 29.55
CA PHE A 38 -1.61 -13.83 30.35
C PHE A 38 -0.09 -13.82 30.57
N ARG A 39 0.60 -12.72 30.24
CA ARG A 39 2.04 -12.63 30.40
C ARG A 39 2.41 -12.54 31.88
N GLU A 40 3.05 -13.60 32.39
CA GLU A 40 3.41 -13.80 33.81
C GLU A 40 4.36 -12.76 34.46
N LYS A 41 4.92 -11.80 33.71
CA LYS A 41 5.87 -10.80 34.26
C LYS A 41 5.17 -9.50 34.66
N PRO A 42 5.53 -8.89 35.81
CA PRO A 42 4.81 -7.78 36.43
C PRO A 42 5.21 -6.44 35.80
N ARG A 43 4.93 -6.27 34.51
CA ARG A 43 4.71 -4.95 33.95
C ARG A 43 3.31 -5.02 33.38
N ILE A 44 2.37 -4.36 34.06
CA ILE A 44 1.01 -4.13 33.58
C ILE A 44 1.16 -3.78 32.10
N ALA A 45 0.70 -4.66 31.21
CA ALA A 45 0.77 -4.43 29.78
C ALA A 45 0.10 -3.08 29.54
N THR A 46 0.89 -2.07 29.18
CA THR A 46 0.34 -0.73 29.08
C THR A 46 -0.58 -0.69 27.87
N ILE A 47 -1.58 0.20 27.91
CA ILE A 47 -2.44 0.44 26.75
C ILE A 47 -1.58 0.79 25.52
N ALA A 48 -0.42 1.43 25.73
CA ALA A 48 0.57 1.71 24.71
C ALA A 48 1.22 0.44 24.09
N ASP A 49 1.58 -0.56 24.91
CA ASP A 49 2.12 -1.84 24.42
C ASP A 49 1.06 -2.63 23.62
N LEU A 50 -0.20 -2.57 24.05
CA LEU A 50 -1.32 -3.18 23.32
C LEU A 50 -1.56 -2.45 21.99
N SER A 51 -1.60 -1.12 21.99
CA SER A 51 -1.85 -0.34 20.78
C SER A 51 -0.72 -0.49 19.76
N THR A 52 0.54 -0.52 20.19
CA THR A 52 1.69 -0.69 19.29
C THR A 52 1.75 -2.08 18.67
N THR A 53 1.40 -3.13 19.41
CA THR A 53 1.35 -4.50 18.89
C THR A 53 0.19 -4.71 17.91
N LEU A 54 -1.00 -4.17 18.21
CA LEU A 54 -2.14 -4.20 17.29
C LEU A 54 -1.90 -3.34 16.04
N ALA A 55 -1.34 -2.13 16.20
CA ALA A 55 -0.94 -1.29 15.08
C ALA A 55 0.11 -1.98 14.21
N GLY A 56 1.09 -2.65 14.81
CA GLY A 56 2.08 -3.46 14.11
C GLY A 56 1.46 -4.61 13.32
N LEU A 57 0.48 -5.33 13.87
CA LEU A 57 -0.23 -6.39 13.15
C LEU A 57 -1.04 -5.83 11.96
N PHE A 58 -1.75 -4.72 12.16
CA PHE A 58 -2.50 -4.06 11.09
C PHE A 58 -1.56 -3.59 9.96
N TYR A 59 -0.45 -2.95 10.33
CA TYR A 59 0.45 -2.31 9.39
C TYR A 59 1.37 -3.30 8.67
N ALA A 60 1.93 -4.28 9.39
CA ALA A 60 2.90 -5.22 8.84
C ALA A 60 2.27 -6.50 8.26
N ALA A 61 1.08 -6.92 8.72
CA ALA A 61 0.46 -8.15 8.24
C ALA A 61 -0.79 -7.89 7.39
N LEU A 62 -1.69 -7.00 7.83
CA LEU A 62 -2.96 -6.78 7.10
C LEU A 62 -2.77 -5.98 5.82
N LEU A 63 -2.11 -4.82 5.85
CA LEU A 63 -1.96 -3.99 4.65
C LEU A 63 -1.22 -4.74 3.52
N PRO A 64 -0.09 -5.42 3.76
CA PRO A 64 0.60 -6.16 2.71
C PRO A 64 -0.17 -7.40 2.22
N SER A 65 -1.07 -7.96 3.03
CA SER A 65 -1.94 -9.09 2.62
C SER A 65 -2.74 -8.76 1.36
N PHE A 66 -3.19 -7.52 1.22
CA PHE A 66 -3.96 -7.10 0.05
C PHE A 66 -3.14 -7.14 -1.24
N TYR A 67 -1.83 -6.86 -1.19
CA TYR A 67 -0.97 -7.00 -2.37
C TYR A 67 -0.79 -8.46 -2.78
N VAL A 68 -0.65 -9.38 -1.81
CA VAL A 68 -0.57 -10.82 -2.10
C VAL A 68 -1.88 -11.31 -2.73
N ARG A 69 -3.03 -10.92 -2.18
CA ARG A 69 -4.35 -11.29 -2.76
C ARG A 69 -4.56 -10.68 -4.14
N LEU A 70 -4.11 -9.44 -4.33
CA LEU A 70 -4.18 -8.77 -5.62
C LEU A 70 -3.38 -9.56 -6.67
N HIS A 71 -2.18 -10.02 -6.34
CA HIS A 71 -1.35 -10.82 -7.24
C HIS A 71 -2.00 -12.15 -7.67
N MET A 72 -2.83 -12.75 -6.80
CA MET A 72 -3.56 -13.99 -7.11
C MET A 72 -4.77 -13.77 -8.04
N LEU A 73 -5.16 -12.52 -8.33
CA LEU A 73 -6.19 -12.22 -9.31
C LEU A 73 -5.58 -12.29 -10.72
N ASP A 74 -5.98 -13.31 -11.47
CA ASP A 74 -5.52 -13.54 -12.83
C ASP A 74 -6.62 -13.34 -13.87
N TYR A 75 -6.67 -12.13 -14.41
CA TYR A 75 -7.55 -11.69 -15.49
C TYR A 75 -6.74 -11.13 -16.66
N LEU A 76 -5.52 -11.66 -16.92
CA LEU A 76 -4.58 -11.05 -17.87
C LEU A 76 -5.18 -10.80 -19.25
N SER A 77 -5.93 -11.78 -19.75
CA SER A 77 -6.58 -11.79 -21.06
C SER A 77 -7.61 -10.67 -21.26
N SER A 78 -8.14 -10.10 -20.17
CA SER A 78 -9.12 -9.01 -20.22
C SER A 78 -8.48 -7.61 -20.31
N THR A 79 -7.16 -7.51 -20.08
CA THR A 79 -6.47 -6.22 -20.01
C THR A 79 -5.73 -5.89 -21.31
N ARG A 80 -5.83 -4.64 -21.79
CA ARG A 80 -5.08 -4.17 -22.98
C ARG A 80 -3.57 -4.36 -22.84
N LEU A 81 -3.01 -4.17 -21.65
CA LEU A 81 -1.60 -4.44 -21.39
C LEU A 81 -1.26 -5.94 -21.43
N GLY A 82 -2.10 -6.79 -20.88
CA GLY A 82 -1.93 -8.25 -20.97
C GLY A 82 -1.93 -8.73 -22.41
N LEU A 83 -2.88 -8.24 -23.22
CA LEU A 83 -2.93 -8.51 -24.66
C LEU A 83 -1.69 -8.00 -25.41
N TRP A 84 -1.16 -6.84 -25.02
CA TRP A 84 0.08 -6.32 -25.61
C TRP A 84 1.29 -7.22 -25.26
N PHE A 85 1.41 -7.67 -24.01
CA PHE A 85 2.48 -8.59 -23.59
C PHE A 85 2.39 -9.96 -24.27
N ASP A 86 1.18 -10.47 -24.46
CA ASP A 86 0.93 -11.71 -25.19
C ASP A 86 1.30 -11.58 -26.67
N ALA A 87 0.86 -10.49 -27.32
CA ALA A 87 1.19 -10.20 -28.72
C ALA A 87 2.69 -10.05 -29.00
N HIS A 88 3.47 -9.57 -28.03
CA HIS A 88 4.93 -9.41 -28.16
C HIS A 88 5.72 -10.59 -27.60
N GLY A 89 5.07 -11.70 -27.22
CA GLY A 89 5.73 -12.90 -26.70
C GLY A 89 6.48 -12.69 -25.38
N VAL A 90 6.18 -11.60 -24.65
CA VAL A 90 6.85 -11.24 -23.39
C VAL A 90 6.44 -12.22 -22.28
N HIS A 91 5.25 -12.82 -22.39
CA HIS A 91 4.80 -13.89 -21.50
C HIS A 91 5.76 -15.09 -21.50
N SER A 92 6.34 -15.42 -22.67
CA SER A 92 7.34 -16.49 -22.80
C SER A 92 8.68 -16.17 -22.11
N PHE A 93 9.00 -14.88 -21.94
CA PHE A 93 10.21 -14.41 -21.28
C PHE A 93 10.04 -14.27 -19.76
N LEU A 94 8.87 -13.78 -19.31
CA LEU A 94 8.58 -13.52 -17.90
C LEU A 94 7.93 -14.71 -17.17
N GLY A 95 7.52 -15.77 -17.88
CA GLY A 95 6.84 -16.92 -17.27
C GLY A 95 5.48 -16.53 -16.67
N SER A 96 5.11 -17.12 -15.53
CA SER A 96 3.84 -16.87 -14.83
C SER A 96 3.80 -15.58 -13.98
N VAL A 97 4.78 -14.70 -14.14
CA VAL A 97 4.93 -13.47 -13.33
C VAL A 97 3.92 -12.37 -13.69
N PRO A 98 3.51 -12.15 -14.95
CA PRO A 98 2.51 -11.14 -15.25
C PRO A 98 1.13 -11.74 -14.94
N THR A 99 0.63 -11.53 -13.72
CA THR A 99 -0.81 -11.58 -13.41
C THR A 99 -1.42 -10.17 -13.51
N SER A 100 -2.74 -10.05 -13.70
CA SER A 100 -3.39 -8.73 -13.81
C SER A 100 -3.24 -7.91 -12.53
N GLY A 101 -3.20 -8.59 -11.40
CA GLY A 101 -2.83 -8.01 -10.12
C GLY A 101 -1.42 -7.44 -10.09
N ALA A 102 -0.43 -8.21 -10.57
CA ALA A 102 0.96 -7.75 -10.65
C ALA A 102 1.10 -6.49 -11.52
N LEU A 103 0.40 -6.45 -12.66
CA LEU A 103 0.37 -5.29 -13.55
C LEU A 103 -0.27 -4.08 -12.89
N THR A 104 -1.35 -4.27 -12.13
CA THR A 104 -1.98 -3.17 -11.37
C THR A 104 -0.99 -2.63 -10.35
N ILE A 105 -0.36 -3.50 -9.55
CA ILE A 105 0.66 -3.10 -8.56
C ILE A 105 1.78 -2.33 -9.23
N PHE A 106 2.32 -2.85 -10.32
CA PHE A 106 3.39 -2.22 -11.07
C PHE A 106 2.99 -0.82 -11.57
N MET A 107 1.83 -0.70 -12.21
CA MET A 107 1.34 0.59 -12.70
C MET A 107 1.10 1.58 -11.56
N THR A 108 0.56 1.12 -10.44
CA THR A 108 0.38 1.92 -9.22
C THR A 108 1.72 2.46 -8.70
N PHE A 109 2.79 1.65 -8.70
CA PHE A 109 4.15 2.11 -8.35
C PHE A 109 4.71 3.11 -9.35
N VAL A 110 4.54 2.87 -10.66
CA VAL A 110 5.01 3.77 -11.72
C VAL A 110 4.31 5.13 -11.63
N VAL A 111 2.99 5.16 -11.46
CA VAL A 111 2.20 6.38 -11.29
C VAL A 111 2.59 7.13 -10.02
N GLY A 112 2.75 6.42 -8.90
CA GLY A 112 3.23 7.00 -7.65
C GLY A 112 4.61 7.65 -7.78
N GLY A 113 5.55 6.93 -8.43
CA GLY A 113 6.89 7.44 -8.68
C GLY A 113 6.91 8.65 -9.61
N ALA A 114 6.13 8.62 -10.70
CA ALA A 114 6.02 9.71 -11.66
C ALA A 114 5.41 10.98 -11.04
N SER A 115 4.30 10.84 -10.29
CA SER A 115 3.69 11.98 -9.59
C SER A 115 4.62 12.56 -8.53
N ASP A 116 5.34 11.73 -7.78
CA ASP A 116 6.34 12.18 -6.81
C ASP A 116 7.51 12.93 -7.45
N LEU A 117 7.96 12.50 -8.63
CA LEU A 117 8.97 13.22 -9.40
C LEU A 117 8.45 14.60 -9.82
N ILE A 118 7.23 14.66 -10.37
CA ILE A 118 6.59 15.92 -10.79
C ILE A 118 6.41 16.86 -9.60
N HIS A 119 6.01 16.34 -8.44
CA HIS A 119 5.92 17.12 -7.21
C HIS A 119 7.27 17.71 -6.80
N ARG A 120 8.34 16.90 -6.79
CA ARG A 120 9.70 17.38 -6.44
C ARG A 120 10.18 18.45 -7.41
N LEU A 121 9.97 18.26 -8.71
CA LEU A 121 10.31 19.25 -9.74
C LEU A 121 9.51 20.53 -9.52
N THR A 122 8.20 20.43 -9.33
CA THR A 122 7.32 21.58 -9.07
C THR A 122 7.75 22.36 -7.84
N VAL A 123 8.02 21.67 -6.72
CA VAL A 123 8.52 22.32 -5.50
C VAL A 123 9.91 22.91 -5.72
N SER A 124 10.81 22.31 -6.50
CA SER A 124 12.10 22.93 -6.79
C SER A 124 11.99 24.21 -7.63
N LEU A 125 11.00 24.29 -8.52
CA LEU A 125 10.81 25.43 -9.44
C LEU A 125 10.02 26.59 -8.82
N LEU A 126 9.26 26.35 -7.75
CA LEU A 126 8.45 27.38 -7.11
C LEU A 126 9.33 28.36 -6.28
N PRO A 127 9.13 29.69 -6.40
CA PRO A 127 9.78 30.68 -5.53
C PRO A 127 9.46 30.43 -4.05
N GLU A 128 10.23 31.00 -3.13
CA GLU A 128 10.02 30.90 -1.67
C GLU A 128 8.73 31.61 -1.22
N PHE A 129 7.59 31.04 -1.56
CA PHE A 129 6.28 31.50 -1.10
C PHE A 129 5.85 30.73 0.14
N ARG A 130 5.16 31.43 1.04
CA ARG A 130 4.57 30.88 2.28
C ARG A 130 3.63 29.67 2.05
N ARG A 131 3.11 29.48 0.82
CA ARG A 131 2.18 28.40 0.42
C ARG A 131 2.78 27.37 -0.56
N LYS A 132 4.10 27.39 -0.77
CA LYS A 132 4.81 26.52 -1.72
C LYS A 132 4.48 25.03 -1.55
N ALA A 133 4.38 24.56 -0.31
CA ALA A 133 4.01 23.17 -0.02
C ALA A 133 2.57 22.84 -0.46
N ALA A 134 1.60 23.70 -0.14
CA ALA A 134 0.20 23.48 -0.50
C ALA A 134 -0.01 23.43 -2.02
N VAL A 135 0.64 24.33 -2.76
CA VAL A 135 0.60 24.33 -4.24
C VAL A 135 1.24 23.06 -4.81
N GLY A 136 2.37 22.62 -4.27
CA GLY A 136 3.01 21.38 -4.68
C GLY A 136 2.12 20.16 -4.47
N TYR A 137 1.36 20.09 -3.36
CA TYR A 137 0.43 18.99 -3.10
C TYR A 137 -0.81 19.02 -4.01
N ALA A 138 -1.32 20.21 -4.34
CA ALA A 138 -2.42 20.35 -5.29
C ALA A 138 -2.03 19.83 -6.68
N ILE A 139 -0.84 20.23 -7.17
CA ILE A 139 -0.32 19.77 -8.47
C ILE A 139 -0.05 18.27 -8.46
N TRP A 140 0.51 17.74 -7.38
CA TRP A 140 0.70 16.30 -7.20
C TRP A 140 -0.61 15.52 -7.26
N SER A 141 -1.68 16.02 -6.64
CA SER A 141 -2.99 15.36 -6.67
C SER A 141 -3.63 15.38 -8.07
N ILE A 142 -3.57 16.51 -8.77
CA ILE A 142 -4.07 16.63 -10.15
C ILE A 142 -3.30 15.67 -11.06
N CYS A 143 -1.99 15.60 -10.92
CA CYS A 143 -1.15 14.68 -11.68
C CYS A 143 -1.53 13.22 -11.43
N ASN A 144 -1.75 12.83 -10.17
CA ASN A 144 -2.22 11.50 -9.82
C ASN A 144 -3.58 11.18 -10.44
N MET A 145 -4.51 12.14 -10.48
CA MET A 145 -5.82 11.94 -11.11
C MET A 145 -5.68 11.62 -12.60
N VAL A 146 -4.84 12.36 -13.32
CA VAL A 146 -4.61 12.16 -14.76
C VAL A 146 -3.91 10.82 -15.03
N LEU A 147 -2.83 10.53 -14.29
CA LEU A 147 -2.05 9.30 -14.48
C LEU A 147 -2.82 8.04 -14.09
N ASN A 148 -3.64 8.09 -13.04
CA ASN A 148 -4.50 6.96 -12.67
C ASN A 148 -5.66 6.75 -13.66
N THR A 149 -6.15 7.82 -14.27
CA THR A 149 -7.14 7.71 -15.37
C THR A 149 -6.53 7.01 -16.59
N ALA A 150 -5.27 7.34 -16.94
CA ALA A 150 -4.53 6.61 -17.98
C ALA A 150 -4.29 5.14 -17.60
N THR A 151 -3.98 4.87 -16.33
CA THR A 151 -3.79 3.51 -15.82
C THR A 151 -5.05 2.67 -15.92
N ALA A 152 -6.21 3.21 -15.55
CA ALA A 152 -7.50 2.55 -15.69
C ALA A 152 -7.83 2.24 -17.16
N TYR A 153 -7.42 3.11 -18.10
CA TYR A 153 -7.54 2.84 -19.53
C TYR A 153 -6.65 1.66 -19.97
N PHE A 154 -5.39 1.62 -19.55
CA PHE A 154 -4.47 0.53 -19.88
C PHE A 154 -4.86 -0.82 -19.25
N LEU A 155 -5.39 -0.81 -18.02
CA LEU A 155 -5.91 -2.00 -17.35
C LEU A 155 -7.32 -2.39 -17.81
N SER A 156 -7.93 -1.60 -18.70
CA SER A 156 -9.24 -1.88 -19.29
C SER A 156 -10.36 -2.02 -18.25
N TRP A 157 -10.30 -1.21 -17.19
CA TRP A 157 -11.35 -1.17 -16.18
C TRP A 157 -12.69 -0.75 -16.78
N SER A 158 -13.78 -1.37 -16.32
CA SER A 158 -15.14 -0.90 -16.61
C SER A 158 -15.26 0.58 -16.26
N ASN A 159 -15.92 1.39 -17.09
CA ASN A 159 -16.06 2.84 -16.91
C ASN A 159 -14.76 3.55 -16.45
N TRP A 160 -13.63 3.24 -17.12
CA TRP A 160 -12.28 3.69 -16.78
C TRP A 160 -12.13 5.17 -16.39
N ARG A 161 -12.94 6.07 -16.97
CA ARG A 161 -12.92 7.51 -16.64
C ARG A 161 -13.32 7.78 -15.20
N PHE A 162 -14.41 7.17 -14.73
CA PHE A 162 -14.94 7.41 -13.40
C PHE A 162 -14.07 6.74 -12.34
N TYR A 163 -13.81 5.45 -12.50
CA TYR A 163 -12.99 4.70 -11.54
C TYR A 163 -11.54 5.16 -11.51
N GLY A 164 -10.96 5.56 -12.64
CA GLY A 164 -9.60 6.11 -12.70
C GLY A 164 -9.48 7.45 -11.96
N VAL A 165 -10.45 8.35 -12.10
CA VAL A 165 -10.50 9.62 -11.37
C VAL A 165 -10.67 9.38 -9.86
N MET A 166 -11.64 8.54 -9.46
CA MET A 166 -11.85 8.20 -8.05
C MET A 166 -10.61 7.56 -7.43
N TYR A 167 -9.99 6.60 -8.13
CA TYR A 167 -8.77 5.94 -7.70
C TYR A 167 -7.62 6.96 -7.51
N GLY A 168 -7.46 7.91 -8.44
CA GLY A 168 -6.44 8.96 -8.32
C GLY A 168 -6.65 9.95 -7.16
N ILE A 169 -7.90 10.31 -6.85
CA ILE A 169 -8.23 11.14 -5.68
C ILE A 169 -7.88 10.39 -4.39
N LEU A 170 -8.30 9.13 -4.29
CA LEU A 170 -8.04 8.30 -3.12
C LEU A 170 -6.55 7.98 -2.95
N PHE A 171 -5.84 7.73 -4.06
CA PHE A 171 -4.38 7.62 -4.08
C PHE A 171 -3.75 8.87 -3.48
N SER A 172 -4.21 10.05 -3.90
CA SER A 172 -3.71 11.32 -3.40
C SER A 172 -3.96 11.47 -1.89
N LEU A 173 -5.17 11.14 -1.42
CA LEU A 173 -5.50 11.20 0.01
C LEU A 173 -4.64 10.23 0.84
N CYS A 174 -4.49 8.98 0.39
CA CYS A 174 -3.67 7.99 1.08
C CYS A 174 -2.19 8.38 1.11
N GLY A 175 -1.65 8.94 0.01
CA GLY A 175 -0.28 9.42 -0.01
C GLY A 175 -0.06 10.65 0.89
N LEU A 176 -1.04 11.54 1.00
CA LEU A 176 -1.01 12.66 1.95
C LEU A 176 -1.02 12.15 3.40
N ILE A 177 -1.91 11.20 3.73
CA ILE A 177 -1.96 10.56 5.04
C ILE A 177 -0.63 9.87 5.36
N GLY A 178 -0.05 9.12 4.43
CA GLY A 178 1.25 8.46 4.64
C GLY A 178 2.38 9.45 4.94
N ARG A 179 2.39 10.61 4.27
CA ARG A 179 3.36 11.68 4.52
C ARG A 179 3.14 12.39 5.86
N LEU A 180 1.89 12.57 6.29
CA LEU A 180 1.53 13.16 7.59
C LEU A 180 1.73 12.20 8.76
N ALA A 181 1.56 10.90 8.54
CA ALA A 181 1.76 9.88 9.56
C ALA A 181 3.26 9.65 9.85
N ALA A 182 4.14 9.84 8.87
CA ALA A 182 5.58 9.67 9.07
C ALA A 182 6.17 10.49 10.25
N PRO A 183 5.95 11.82 10.37
CA PRO A 183 6.45 12.58 11.51
C PRO A 183 5.76 12.21 12.84
N MET A 184 4.57 11.62 12.83
CA MET A 184 3.94 11.10 14.06
C MET A 184 4.70 9.89 14.59
N PHE A 185 5.13 8.99 13.69
CA PHE A 185 5.98 7.86 14.06
C PHE A 185 7.38 8.32 14.49
N GLU A 186 7.94 9.34 13.83
CA GLU A 186 9.25 9.90 14.23
C GLU A 186 9.22 10.42 15.68
N ARG A 187 8.16 11.10 16.12
CA ARG A 187 8.01 11.56 17.52
C ARG A 187 7.83 10.42 18.53
N ALA A 188 7.36 9.26 18.08
CA ALA A 188 7.21 8.10 18.94
C ALA A 188 8.54 7.35 19.16
N GLU A 189 9.56 7.61 18.32
CA GLU A 189 10.84 6.89 18.31
C GLU A 189 11.99 7.70 18.92
N GLU A 190 11.77 8.96 19.33
CA GLU A 190 12.80 9.84 19.94
C GLU A 190 13.39 9.34 21.28
N ASP A 191 12.97 8.18 21.80
CA ASP A 191 13.55 7.50 22.98
C ASP A 191 14.70 6.53 22.65
N GLY A 192 15.11 6.37 21.37
CA GLY A 192 16.18 5.44 20.97
C GLY A 192 17.12 5.98 19.89
N GLU A 193 18.41 5.68 20.03
CA GLU A 193 19.48 6.08 19.10
C GLU A 193 19.19 5.67 17.65
N GLU A 194 19.01 6.70 16.83
CA GLU A 194 19.56 6.87 15.48
C GLU A 194 19.60 5.65 14.55
N ILE A 195 18.60 5.53 13.66
CA ILE A 195 18.86 5.02 12.30
C ILE A 195 18.24 5.93 11.24
N VAL A 196 18.98 6.98 10.86
CA VAL A 196 18.63 7.96 9.81
C VAL A 196 18.32 7.30 8.46
N SER A 197 18.92 6.15 8.16
CA SER A 197 18.75 5.45 6.87
C SER A 197 17.35 4.84 6.68
N TYR A 198 16.77 4.20 7.70
CA TYR A 198 15.43 3.59 7.60
C TYR A 198 14.31 4.62 7.47
N ARG A 199 14.54 5.85 7.96
CA ARG A 199 13.58 6.96 7.96
C ARG A 199 13.05 7.29 6.56
N ASN A 200 13.94 7.33 5.57
CA ASN A 200 13.56 7.66 4.19
C ASN A 200 12.81 6.52 3.49
N ILE A 201 13.15 5.28 3.80
CA ILE A 201 12.48 4.10 3.27
C ILE A 201 11.08 3.98 3.87
N PHE A 202 10.95 4.18 5.19
CA PHE A 202 9.69 4.16 5.89
C PHE A 202 8.72 5.23 5.38
N LYS A 203 9.20 6.48 5.21
CA LYS A 203 8.42 7.59 4.64
C LYS A 203 7.80 7.26 3.28
N ARG A 204 8.53 6.56 2.42
CA ARG A 204 8.05 6.17 1.09
C ARG A 204 7.12 4.97 1.17
N THR A 205 7.47 3.98 1.96
CA THR A 205 6.70 2.73 2.07
C THR A 205 5.33 2.97 2.70
N ASN A 206 5.22 3.94 3.61
CA ASN A 206 3.99 4.22 4.33
C ASN A 206 2.82 4.60 3.42
N SER A 207 3.05 5.45 2.42
CA SER A 207 2.01 5.80 1.45
C SER A 207 1.57 4.61 0.60
N TYR A 208 2.49 3.70 0.24
CA TYR A 208 2.16 2.53 -0.57
C TYR A 208 1.43 1.44 0.21
N MET A 209 1.68 1.33 1.52
CA MET A 209 0.98 0.35 2.37
C MET A 209 -0.51 0.67 2.51
N PHE A 210 -0.88 1.94 2.70
CA PHE A 210 -2.29 2.35 2.77
C PHE A 210 -3.05 2.15 1.45
N LEU A 211 -2.33 2.13 0.33
CA LEU A 211 -2.92 1.99 -0.99
C LEU A 211 -3.29 0.55 -1.34
N ALA A 212 -2.66 -0.44 -0.69
CA ALA A 212 -2.86 -1.86 -0.95
C ALA A 212 -4.34 -2.32 -0.92
N PRO A 213 -5.11 -2.07 0.16
CA PRO A 213 -6.53 -2.43 0.19
C PRO A 213 -7.34 -1.70 -0.87
N LEU A 214 -6.99 -0.44 -1.13
CA LEU A 214 -7.71 0.40 -2.09
C LEU A 214 -7.55 -0.14 -3.52
N ALA A 215 -6.31 -0.48 -3.91
CA ALA A 215 -6.05 -1.14 -5.19
C ALA A 215 -6.81 -2.46 -5.34
N TYR A 216 -6.82 -3.29 -4.29
CA TYR A 216 -7.53 -4.57 -4.31
C TYR A 216 -9.03 -4.40 -4.56
N TYR A 217 -9.72 -3.55 -3.79
CA TYR A 217 -11.17 -3.38 -3.96
C TYR A 217 -11.53 -2.74 -5.30
N PHE A 218 -10.72 -1.81 -5.83
CA PHE A 218 -10.98 -1.23 -7.14
C PHE A 218 -10.84 -2.25 -8.27
N VAL A 219 -9.85 -3.15 -8.23
CA VAL A 219 -9.72 -4.22 -9.23
C VAL A 219 -10.91 -5.18 -9.14
N VAL A 220 -11.30 -5.61 -7.94
CA VAL A 220 -12.45 -6.50 -7.76
C VAL A 220 -13.75 -5.86 -8.26
N LEU A 221 -13.99 -4.58 -7.97
CA LEU A 221 -15.21 -3.88 -8.39
C LEU A 221 -15.29 -3.54 -9.88
N THR A 222 -14.14 -3.41 -10.55
CA THR A 222 -14.10 -3.01 -11.97
C THR A 222 -14.01 -4.18 -12.93
N GLN A 223 -13.65 -5.37 -12.42
CA GLN A 223 -13.55 -6.62 -13.16
C GLN A 223 -14.66 -7.62 -12.84
N SER A 224 -15.57 -7.30 -11.92
CA SER A 224 -16.86 -7.98 -11.73
C SER A 224 -17.89 -7.54 -12.76
#